data_AF-A0A1F9A3X2-F1
#
_entry.id   AF-A0A1F9A3X2-F1
#
_cell.length_a   1.000
_cell.length_b   1.000
_cell.length_c   1.000
_cell.angle_alpha   90.00
_cell.angle_beta   90.00
_cell.angle_gamma   90.00
#
_symmetry.space_group_name_H-M   'P 1'
#
loop_
_entity.id
_entity.type
_entity.pdbx_description
1 polymer ?
#
loop_
_entity_poly.entity_id
_entity_poly.type
_entity_poly.pdbx_seq_one_letter_code
_entity_poly.pdbx_strand_id
1 'polypeptide(L)'
;MVRREQTPVLMAFRAKMETAEAKEIYQQRAEVAEFPNAWIKDKIGLRQFRLRGLVKGTMESMWVCLTYHISQWIRLCWKPQRQAAA
;
A
#
# COMPACT_ATOMS: atom_id res chain seq x y z
N MET A 1 10.98 -13.66 -27.39
CA MET A 1 11.06 -12.47 -26.51
C MET A 1 9.97 -11.50 -26.93
N VAL A 2 8.93 -11.30 -26.11
CA VAL A 2 7.89 -10.30 -26.42
C VAL A 2 8.48 -8.91 -26.19
N ARG A 3 8.62 -8.11 -27.27
CA ARG A 3 8.94 -6.69 -27.17
C ARG A 3 7.77 -6.04 -26.43
N ARG A 4 7.98 -5.58 -25.20
CA ARG A 4 6.97 -4.84 -24.43
C ARG A 4 6.67 -3.56 -25.20
N GLU A 5 5.57 -3.54 -25.95
CA GLU A 5 5.05 -2.30 -26.53
C GLU A 5 4.92 -1.27 -25.41
N GLN A 6 5.46 -0.07 -25.64
CA GLN A 6 5.27 1.02 -24.70
C GLN A 6 3.83 1.48 -24.84
N THR A 7 2.97 0.97 -23.98
CA THR A 7 1.60 1.46 -23.88
C THR A 7 1.63 2.95 -23.57
N PRO A 8 0.63 3.73 -24.02
CA PRO A 8 0.57 5.17 -23.77
C PRO A 8 0.65 5.50 -22.27
N VAL A 9 0.14 4.60 -21.41
CA VAL A 9 0.27 4.68 -19.95
C VAL A 9 1.73 4.63 -19.48
N LEU A 10 2.54 3.77 -20.08
CA LEU A 10 3.96 3.63 -19.74
C LEU A 10 4.76 4.88 -20.16
N MET A 11 4.41 5.46 -21.31
CA MET A 11 5.05 6.69 -21.82
C MET A 11 4.71 7.89 -20.93
N ALA A 12 3.43 8.05 -20.54
CA ALA A 12 3.01 9.10 -19.62
C ALA A 12 3.66 8.97 -18.24
N PHE A 13 3.80 7.74 -17.74
CA PHE A 13 4.51 7.48 -16.48
C PHE A 13 6.00 7.85 -16.57
N ARG A 14 6.66 7.54 -17.70
CA ARG A 14 8.06 7.92 -17.92
C ARG A 14 8.26 9.43 -17.97
N ALA A 15 7.44 10.13 -18.74
CA ALA A 15 7.46 11.59 -18.79
C ALA A 15 7.24 12.22 -17.41
N LYS A 16 6.31 11.66 -16.61
CA LYS A 16 6.13 12.09 -15.21
C LYS A 16 7.36 11.82 -14.35
N MET A 17 8.05 10.69 -14.52
CA MET A 17 9.24 10.31 -13.76
C MET A 17 10.51 11.06 -14.18
N GLU A 18 10.49 11.87 -15.25
CA GLU A 18 11.61 12.72 -15.61
C GLU A 18 11.74 13.94 -14.68
N THR A 19 10.64 14.38 -14.06
CA THR A 19 10.66 15.54 -13.15
C THR A 19 11.27 15.19 -11.79
N ALA A 20 12.04 16.13 -11.23
CA ALA A 20 12.70 15.94 -9.92
C ALA A 20 11.69 15.75 -8.79
N GLU A 21 10.63 16.56 -8.77
CA GLU A 21 9.54 16.48 -7.78
C GLU A 21 8.84 15.12 -7.77
N ALA A 22 8.58 14.54 -8.95
CA ALA A 22 7.95 13.23 -9.04
C ALA A 22 8.88 12.11 -8.55
N LYS A 23 10.20 12.23 -8.77
CA LYS A 23 11.19 11.27 -8.25
C LYS A 23 11.25 11.32 -6.73
N GLU A 24 11.25 12.49 -6.12
CA GLU A 24 11.24 12.65 -4.66
C GLU A 24 9.99 12.02 -4.03
N ILE A 25 8.81 12.32 -4.58
CA ILE A 25 7.55 11.69 -4.14
C ILE A 25 7.61 10.17 -4.34
N TYR A 26 8.19 9.71 -5.45
CA TYR A 26 8.29 8.28 -5.74
C TYR A 26 9.25 7.54 -4.79
N GLN A 27 10.30 8.19 -4.30
CA GLN A 27 11.20 7.60 -3.30
C GLN A 27 10.47 7.29 -1.99
N GLN A 28 9.54 8.15 -1.57
CA GLN A 28 8.72 7.94 -0.38
C GLN A 28 7.74 6.77 -0.54
N ARG A 29 7.48 6.33 -1.78
CA ARG A 29 6.56 5.23 -2.06
C ARG A 29 7.04 3.90 -1.46
N ALA A 30 8.35 3.66 -1.38
CA ALA A 30 8.87 2.43 -0.81
C ALA A 30 8.39 2.26 0.65
N GLU A 31 8.57 3.30 1.46
CA GLU A 31 8.10 3.32 2.85
C GLU A 31 6.57 3.24 2.94
N VAL A 32 5.86 4.02 2.10
CA VAL A 32 4.40 4.13 2.21
C VAL A 32 3.66 2.92 1.65
N ALA A 33 4.22 2.19 0.67
CA ALA A 33 3.52 1.10 -0.01
C ALA A 33 4.13 -0.28 0.22
N GLU A 34 5.46 -0.38 0.36
CA GLU A 34 6.10 -1.69 0.57
C GLU A 34 5.96 -2.14 2.02
N PHE A 35 6.08 -1.21 2.98
CA PHE A 35 5.94 -1.54 4.40
C PHE A 35 4.54 -2.06 4.76
N PRO A 36 3.42 -1.43 4.36
CA PRO A 36 2.09 -1.99 4.63
C PRO A 36 1.89 -3.35 3.97
N ASN A 37 2.35 -3.52 2.73
CA ASN A 37 2.25 -4.81 2.03
C ASN A 37 3.05 -5.92 2.73
N ALA A 38 4.25 -5.62 3.24
CA ALA A 38 5.04 -6.55 4.02
C ALA A 38 4.38 -6.85 5.37
N TRP A 39 3.90 -5.82 6.07
CA TRP A 39 3.20 -5.96 7.36
C TRP A 39 1.92 -6.78 7.22
N ILE A 40 1.13 -6.57 6.17
CA ILE A 40 -0.07 -7.36 5.87
C ILE A 40 0.29 -8.83 5.67
N LYS A 41 1.36 -9.12 4.91
CA LYS A 41 1.80 -10.50 4.68
C LYS A 41 2.31 -11.18 5.95
N ASP A 42 2.98 -10.44 6.83
CA ASP A 42 3.57 -10.96 8.07
C ASP A 42 2.56 -11.06 9.23
N LYS A 43 1.78 -9.99 9.47
CA LYS A 43 0.85 -9.89 10.62
C LYS A 43 -0.56 -10.37 10.33
N ILE A 44 -1.09 -10.10 9.14
CA ILE A 44 -2.44 -10.57 8.74
C ILE A 44 -2.36 -11.94 8.06
N GLY A 45 -1.21 -12.30 7.49
CA GLY A 45 -1.01 -13.60 6.84
C GLY A 45 -1.67 -13.73 5.47
N LEU A 46 -2.10 -12.61 4.87
CA LEU A 46 -2.74 -12.60 3.55
C LEU A 46 -1.68 -12.85 2.45
N ARG A 47 -1.36 -14.13 2.20
CA ARG A 47 -0.47 -14.57 1.12
C ARG A 47 -1.21 -14.91 -0.16
N GLN A 48 -2.44 -15.41 -0.03
CA GLN A 48 -3.32 -15.78 -1.12
C GLN A 48 -4.75 -15.41 -0.73
N PHE A 49 -5.53 -14.88 -1.68
CA PHE A 49 -6.95 -14.61 -1.45
C PHE A 49 -7.68 -15.92 -1.19
N ARG A 50 -8.45 -15.95 -0.11
CA ARG A 50 -9.22 -17.15 0.25
C ARG A 50 -10.49 -17.26 -0.59
N LEU A 51 -11.00 -16.12 -1.07
CA LEU A 51 -12.21 -16.05 -1.86
C LEU A 51 -11.91 -15.91 -3.35
N ARG A 52 -12.71 -16.59 -4.17
CA ARG A 52 -12.67 -16.47 -5.64
C ARG A 52 -13.67 -15.44 -6.13
N GLY A 53 -13.28 -14.69 -7.16
CA GLY A 53 -14.09 -13.65 -7.79
C GLY A 53 -13.69 -12.24 -7.34
N LEU A 54 -13.72 -11.29 -8.28
CA LEU A 54 -13.25 -9.92 -8.09
C LEU A 54 -13.92 -9.23 -6.89
N VAL A 55 -15.25 -9.33 -6.79
CA VAL A 55 -16.00 -8.69 -5.70
C VAL A 55 -15.52 -9.16 -4.33
N LYS A 56 -15.37 -10.48 -4.16
CA LYS A 56 -14.98 -11.08 -2.88
C LYS A 56 -13.50 -10.82 -2.55
N GLY A 57 -12.62 -10.87 -3.55
CA GLY A 57 -11.21 -10.50 -3.36
C GLY A 57 -11.02 -9.03 -3.01
N THR A 58 -11.83 -8.14 -3.59
CA THR A 58 -11.86 -6.72 -3.22
C THR A 58 -12.33 -6.54 -1.78
N MET A 59 -13.39 -7.23 -1.35
CA MET A 59 -13.84 -7.19 0.06
C MET A 59 -12.74 -7.65 1.03
N GLU A 60 -12.07 -8.76 0.74
CA GLU A 60 -10.95 -9.26 1.54
C GLU A 60 -9.83 -8.22 1.64
N SER A 61 -9.48 -7.58 0.52
CA SER A 61 -8.47 -6.50 0.49
C SER A 61 -8.89 -5.27 1.31
N MET A 62 -10.18 -4.89 1.26
CA MET A 62 -10.70 -3.76 2.03
C MET A 62 -10.62 -4.02 3.55
N TRP A 63 -10.98 -5.23 3.99
CA TRP A 63 -10.86 -5.62 5.39
C TRP A 63 -9.43 -5.54 5.88
N VAL A 64 -8.49 -6.08 5.11
CA VAL A 64 -7.07 -6.05 5.43
C VAL A 64 -6.52 -4.62 5.52
N CYS A 65 -6.89 -3.77 4.57
CA CYS A 65 -6.52 -2.35 4.57
C CYS A 65 -7.08 -1.62 5.81
N LEU A 66 -8.35 -1.85 6.14
CA LEU A 66 -9.00 -1.26 7.31
C LEU A 66 -8.31 -1.68 8.62
N THR A 67 -8.00 -2.97 8.78
CA THR A 67 -7.29 -3.48 9.95
C THR A 67 -5.91 -2.85 10.11
N TYR A 68 -5.17 -2.68 9.01
CA TYR A 68 -3.88 -1.98 9.04
C TYR A 68 -4.05 -0.54 9.52
N HIS A 69 -4.97 0.22 8.93
CA HIS A 69 -5.21 1.62 9.30
C HIS A 69 -5.61 1.78 10.77
N ILE A 70 -6.51 0.93 11.27
CA ILE A 70 -6.90 0.94 12.69
C ILE A 70 -5.69 0.63 13.58
N SER A 71 -4.86 -0.35 13.21
CA SER A 71 -3.66 -0.70 13.97
C SER A 71 -2.64 0.44 14.05
N GLN A 72 -2.45 1.16 12.94
CA GLN A 72 -1.60 2.36 12.91
C GLN A 72 -2.20 3.49 13.74
N TRP A 73 -3.51 3.74 13.66
CA TRP A 73 -4.17 4.75 14.48
C TRP A 73 -4.04 4.46 15.98
N ILE A 74 -4.22 3.19 16.37
CA ILE A 74 -4.02 2.75 17.75
C ILE A 74 -2.59 3.03 18.21
N ARG A 75 -1.59 2.73 17.35
CA ARG A 75 -0.17 2.90 17.66
C ARG A 75 0.26 4.37 17.74
N LEU A 76 -0.18 5.19 16.80
CA LEU A 76 0.30 6.56 16.59
C LEU A 76 -0.53 7.61 17.33
N CYS A 77 -1.84 7.41 17.47
CA CYS A 77 -2.73 8.38 18.08
C CYS A 77 -3.18 7.91 19.46
N TRP A 78 -3.84 6.75 19.53
CA TRP A 78 -4.55 6.34 20.73
C TRP A 78 -3.62 6.01 21.91
N LYS A 79 -2.55 5.23 21.67
CA LYS A 79 -1.58 4.88 22.72
C LYS A 79 -0.88 6.13 23.28
N PRO A 80 -0.31 7.02 22.45
CA PRO A 80 0.31 8.25 22.96
C PRO A 80 -0.68 9.16 23.70
N GLN A 81 -1.89 9.34 23.19
CA GLN A 81 -2.92 10.14 23.85
C GLN A 81 -3.30 9.58 25.23
N ARG A 82 -3.42 8.25 25.35
CA ARG A 82 -3.70 7.61 26.64
C ARG A 82 -2.54 7.69 27.62
N GLN A 83 -1.30 7.62 27.13
CA GLN A 83 -0.10 7.77 27.97
C GLN A 83 0.07 9.22 28.46
N ALA A 84 -0.32 10.20 27.67
CA ALA A 84 -0.30 11.61 28.07
C ALA A 84 -1.43 11.99 29.04
N ALA A 85 -2.51 11.20 29.08
CA ALA A 85 -3.66 11.40 29.97
C ALA A 85 -3.58 10.61 31.29
N ALA A 86 -2.51 9.82 31.49
CA ALA A 86 -2.22 9.03 32.68
C ALA A 86 -1.07 9.66 33.47
#